data_AF-A0A0F4T3C5-F1
#
_entry.id   AF-A0A0F4T3C5-F1
#
_cell.length_a   1.000
_cell.length_b   1.000
_cell.length_c   1.000
_cell.angle_alpha   90.00
_cell.angle_beta   90.00
_cell.angle_gamma   90.00
#
_symmetry.space_group_name_H-M   'P 1'
#
loop_
_entity.id
_entity.type
_entity.pdbx_description
1 polymer ?
#
loop_
_entity_poly.entity_id
_entity_poly.type
_entity_poly.pdbx_seq_one_letter_code
_entity_poly.pdbx_strand_id
1 'polypeptide(L)'
;MQEQNNMTEKERLDEAASHFVAAAFVIGHPTMTDETELKRAAEWQNFARDFLVSKGYEPNKFDFKEHPVNTPDFLKQLNGKDARIPNFGEDIYWIVRAGRISEVLARHYPKFFACNR
;
A
#
# COMPACT_ATOMS: atom_id res chain seq x y z
N MET A 1 -27.84 -17.75 8.87
CA MET A 1 -27.05 -16.89 9.77
C MET A 1 -25.93 -16.31 8.94
N GLN A 2 -25.89 -15.00 8.74
CA GLN A 2 -24.78 -14.35 8.04
C GLN A 2 -23.64 -14.24 9.05
N GLU A 3 -22.53 -14.93 8.80
CA GLU A 3 -21.26 -14.67 9.48
C GLU A 3 -20.86 -13.23 9.13
N GLN A 4 -21.15 -12.29 10.03
CA GLN A 4 -20.57 -10.96 9.94
C GLN A 4 -19.07 -11.12 10.12
N ASN A 5 -18.34 -11.02 9.00
CA ASN A 5 -16.89 -10.94 8.94
C ASN A 5 -16.43 -9.72 9.76
N ASN A 6 -16.29 -9.89 11.07
CA ASN A 6 -15.74 -8.88 11.96
C ASN A 6 -14.22 -8.89 11.78
N MET A 7 -13.75 -8.24 10.71
CA MET A 7 -12.34 -7.90 10.58
C MET A 7 -11.91 -7.14 11.83
N THR A 8 -10.83 -7.60 12.44
CA THR A 8 -10.19 -6.90 13.55
C THR A 8 -9.74 -5.52 13.10
N GLU A 9 -9.64 -4.58 14.04
CA GLU A 9 -9.14 -3.23 13.75
C GLU A 9 -7.75 -3.24 13.10
N LYS A 10 -6.90 -4.19 13.53
CA LYS A 10 -5.59 -4.43 12.95
C LYS A 10 -5.68 -4.83 11.47
N GLU A 11 -6.58 -5.74 11.11
CA GLU A 11 -6.76 -6.17 9.72
C GLU A 11 -7.29 -5.03 8.85
N ARG A 12 -8.18 -4.19 9.39
CA ARG A 12 -8.68 -3.00 8.69
C ARG A 12 -7.58 -1.95 8.47
N LEU A 13 -6.69 -1.78 9.45
CA LEU A 13 -5.50 -0.93 9.33
C LEU A 13 -4.53 -1.48 8.27
N ASP A 14 -4.25 -2.78 8.30
CA ASP A 14 -3.38 -3.43 7.30
C ASP A 14 -3.94 -3.31 5.88
N GLU A 15 -5.25 -3.52 5.70
CA GLU A 15 -5.93 -3.36 4.42
C GLU A 15 -5.84 -1.92 3.93
N ALA A 16 -6.26 -0.95 4.75
CA ALA A 16 -6.21 0.47 4.38
C ALA A 16 -4.78 0.92 4.05
N ALA A 17 -3.80 0.56 4.86
CA ALA A 17 -2.40 0.93 4.64
C ALA A 17 -1.86 0.32 3.33
N SER A 18 -2.18 -0.95 3.05
CA SER A 18 -1.78 -1.62 1.81
C SER A 18 -2.44 -0.99 0.58
N HIS A 19 -3.73 -0.67 0.66
CA HIS A 19 -4.46 0.02 -0.40
C HIS A 19 -3.94 1.44 -0.65
N PHE A 20 -3.63 2.19 0.40
CA PHE A 20 -3.07 3.54 0.27
C PHE A 20 -1.74 3.52 -0.49
N VAL A 21 -0.80 2.67 -0.05
CA VAL A 21 0.54 2.57 -0.65
C VAL A 21 0.46 2.06 -2.09
N ALA A 22 -0.33 1.01 -2.36
CA ALA A 22 -0.51 0.48 -3.71
C ALA A 22 -1.14 1.52 -4.65
N ALA A 23 -2.18 2.22 -4.20
CA ALA A 23 -2.84 3.25 -4.99
C ALA A 23 -1.92 4.45 -5.27
N ALA A 24 -1.13 4.89 -4.28
CA ALA A 24 -0.13 5.94 -4.46
C ALA A 24 0.88 5.56 -5.55
N PHE A 25 1.28 4.29 -5.61
CA PHE A 25 2.20 3.80 -6.62
C PHE A 25 1.61 3.82 -8.03
N VAL A 26 0.36 3.38 -8.19
CA VAL A 26 -0.37 3.42 -9.47
C VAL A 26 -0.55 4.86 -9.97
N ILE A 27 -0.96 5.78 -9.08
CA ILE A 27 -1.16 7.20 -9.41
C ILE A 27 0.16 7.86 -9.81
N GLY A 28 1.27 7.50 -9.17
CA GLY A 28 2.61 8.03 -9.50
C GLY A 28 3.14 7.58 -10.87
N HIS A 29 2.53 6.55 -11.48
CA HIS A 29 3.00 5.94 -12.72
C HIS A 29 1.83 5.74 -13.72
N PRO A 30 1.16 6.83 -14.14
CA PRO A 30 -0.08 6.74 -14.91
C PRO A 30 0.11 6.16 -16.32
N THR A 31 1.33 6.15 -16.84
CA THR A 31 1.66 5.58 -18.15
C THR A 31 1.69 4.04 -18.18
N MET A 32 1.67 3.39 -17.01
CA MET A 32 1.76 1.92 -16.87
C MET A 32 0.41 1.24 -16.68
N THR A 33 -0.69 2.00 -16.75
CA THR A 33 -2.04 1.55 -16.44
C THR A 33 -3.05 2.29 -17.32
N ASP A 34 -4.35 2.13 -17.06
CA ASP A 34 -5.43 2.83 -17.77
C ASP A 34 -6.21 3.79 -16.87
N GLU A 35 -7.11 4.57 -17.47
CA GLU A 35 -7.95 5.53 -16.75
C GLU A 35 -8.86 4.87 -15.70
N THR A 36 -9.25 3.61 -15.90
CA THR A 36 -10.13 2.89 -14.98
C THR A 36 -9.41 2.53 -13.69
N GLU A 37 -8.20 1.99 -13.80
CA GLU A 37 -7.33 1.69 -12.66
C GLU A 37 -6.83 2.96 -11.98
N LEU A 38 -6.55 4.04 -12.73
CA LEU A 38 -6.20 5.34 -12.15
C LEU A 38 -7.34 5.94 -11.33
N LYS A 39 -8.57 5.93 -11.86
CA LYS A 39 -9.74 6.40 -11.12
C LYS A 39 -9.95 5.57 -9.85
N ARG A 40 -9.85 4.24 -9.96
CA ARG A 40 -9.93 3.33 -8.81
C ARG A 40 -8.85 3.63 -7.78
N ALA A 41 -7.62 3.87 -8.21
CA ALA A 41 -6.52 4.19 -7.33
C ALA A 41 -6.79 5.51 -6.58
N ALA A 42 -7.26 6.55 -7.27
CA ALA A 42 -7.62 7.82 -6.64
C ALA A 42 -8.73 7.66 -5.59
N GLU A 43 -9.77 6.86 -5.88
CA GLU A 43 -10.84 6.56 -4.94
C GLU A 43 -10.29 5.83 -3.70
N TRP A 44 -9.59 4.71 -3.88
CA TRP A 44 -9.04 3.93 -2.78
C TRP A 44 -7.99 4.69 -1.96
N GLN A 45 -7.15 5.50 -2.59
CA GLN A 45 -6.18 6.33 -1.90
C GLN A 45 -6.88 7.32 -0.96
N ASN A 46 -7.95 7.98 -1.42
CA ASN A 46 -8.73 8.92 -0.60
C ASN A 46 -9.41 8.20 0.58
N PHE A 47 -10.11 7.09 0.33
CA PHE A 47 -10.78 6.33 1.38
C PHE A 47 -9.79 5.81 2.44
N ALA A 48 -8.68 5.23 1.99
CA ALA A 48 -7.66 4.69 2.88
C ALA A 48 -6.96 5.81 3.66
N ARG A 49 -6.67 6.95 3.03
CA ARG A 49 -6.10 8.13 3.69
C ARG A 49 -6.99 8.59 4.82
N ASP A 50 -8.27 8.83 4.55
CA ASP A 50 -9.20 9.39 5.53
C ASP A 50 -9.37 8.43 6.72
N PHE A 51 -9.40 7.12 6.46
CA PHE A 51 -9.39 6.11 7.52
C PHE A 51 -8.09 6.13 8.35
N LEU A 52 -6.91 6.10 7.71
CA LEU A 52 -5.62 6.09 8.41
C LEU A 52 -5.43 7.37 9.25
N VAL A 53 -5.82 8.53 8.74
CA VAL A 53 -5.80 9.79 9.48
C VAL A 53 -6.72 9.73 10.70
N SER A 54 -7.93 9.17 10.55
CA SER A 54 -8.84 8.97 11.69
C SER A 54 -8.28 8.04 12.78
N LYS A 55 -7.27 7.23 12.43
CA LYS A 55 -6.55 6.31 13.32
C LYS A 55 -5.23 6.87 13.85
N GLY A 56 -4.92 8.13 13.56
CA GLY A 56 -3.72 8.79 14.07
C GLY A 56 -2.48 8.61 13.18
N TYR A 57 -2.63 8.21 11.92
CA TYR A 57 -1.48 8.06 11.01
C TYR A 57 -1.34 9.22 10.02
N GLU A 58 -0.11 9.42 9.55
CA GLU A 58 0.28 10.38 8.51
C GLU A 58 0.60 9.67 7.18
N PRO A 59 -0.41 9.12 6.48
CA PRO A 59 -0.21 8.32 5.27
C PRO A 59 0.57 9.05 4.18
N ASN A 60 0.41 10.37 4.03
CA ASN A 60 1.15 11.14 3.02
C ASN A 60 2.66 11.26 3.29
N LYS A 61 3.12 10.97 4.50
CA LYS A 61 4.54 10.93 4.87
C LYS A 61 5.12 9.52 4.81
N PHE A 62 4.42 8.57 4.19
CA PHE A 62 4.95 7.22 4.04
C PHE A 62 6.27 7.22 3.27
N ASP A 63 7.16 6.31 3.63
CA ASP A 63 8.39 6.06 2.90
C ASP A 63 8.61 4.56 2.71
N PHE A 64 9.57 4.22 1.85
CA PHE A 64 10.08 2.87 1.69
C PHE A 64 11.49 2.84 2.29
N LYS A 65 11.76 1.97 3.25
CA LYS A 65 13.13 1.85 3.79
C LYS A 65 14.07 1.34 2.69
N GLU A 66 15.26 1.96 2.56
CA GLU A 66 16.32 1.42 1.71
C GLU A 66 16.72 0.01 2.16
N HIS A 67 17.03 -0.85 1.21
CA HIS A 67 17.59 -2.17 1.53
C HIS A 67 18.95 -1.98 2.20
N PRO A 68 19.29 -2.75 3.24
CA PRO A 68 20.66 -2.78 3.79
C PRO A 68 21.68 -2.99 2.67
N VAL A 69 22.87 -2.39 2.81
CA VAL A 69 23.94 -2.34 1.79
C VAL A 69 24.36 -3.73 1.24
N ASN A 70 24.03 -4.83 1.93
CA ASN A 70 24.41 -6.19 1.58
C ASN A 70 23.25 -7.11 1.18
N THR A 71 22.08 -6.57 0.82
CA THR A 71 20.98 -7.41 0.34
C THR A 71 21.34 -8.07 -1.00
N PRO A 72 21.24 -9.42 -1.14
CA PRO A 72 21.48 -10.13 -2.39
C PRO A 72 20.62 -9.63 -3.55
N ASP A 73 21.16 -9.59 -4.77
CA ASP A 73 20.51 -8.97 -5.93
C ASP A 73 19.17 -9.62 -6.32
N PHE A 74 18.97 -10.91 -6.08
CA PHE A 74 17.68 -11.57 -6.33
C PHE A 74 16.55 -11.09 -5.39
N LEU A 75 16.90 -10.58 -4.20
CA LEU A 75 15.96 -9.91 -3.27
C LEU A 75 15.76 -8.43 -3.61
N LYS A 76 16.63 -7.83 -4.44
CA LYS A 76 16.45 -6.50 -5.03
C LYS A 76 15.53 -6.54 -6.27
N GLN A 77 15.51 -7.67 -6.98
CA GLN A 77 14.68 -7.89 -8.18
C GLN A 77 13.22 -8.24 -7.86
N LEU A 78 12.95 -8.79 -6.67
CA LEU A 78 11.62 -8.71 -6.06
C LEU A 78 11.49 -7.28 -5.52
N ASN A 79 10.55 -6.48 -6.03
CA ASN A 79 10.22 -5.09 -5.62
C ASN A 79 9.73 -4.97 -4.13
N GLY A 80 10.45 -5.62 -3.21
CA GLY A 80 10.02 -6.06 -1.89
C GLY A 80 10.42 -5.13 -0.75
N LYS A 81 10.24 -3.81 -0.91
CA LYS A 81 10.42 -2.89 0.22
C LYS A 81 9.12 -2.79 1.00
N ASP A 82 9.19 -3.10 2.30
CA ASP A 82 8.12 -2.73 3.20
C ASP A 82 8.00 -1.20 3.20
N ALA A 83 6.76 -0.70 3.03
CA ALA A 83 6.48 0.70 3.29
C ALA A 83 6.22 0.88 4.78
N ARG A 84 6.43 2.10 5.27
CA ARG A 84 6.04 2.45 6.63
C ARG A 84 5.27 3.76 6.64
N ILE A 85 4.23 3.80 7.46
CA ILE A 85 3.38 4.99 7.64
C ILE A 85 3.58 5.49 9.08
N PRO A 86 4.10 6.71 9.29
CA PRO A 86 4.31 7.24 10.62
C PRO A 86 2.98 7.58 11.33
N ASN A 87 2.98 7.49 12.65
CA ASN A 87 1.93 8.02 13.52
C ASN A 87 2.16 9.52 13.79
N PHE A 88 1.11 10.29 14.06
CA PHE A 88 1.22 11.72 14.35
C PHE A 88 2.06 11.99 15.60
N GLY A 89 3.22 12.64 15.42
CA GLY A 89 4.03 13.13 16.53
C GLY A 89 4.76 12.05 17.35
N GLU A 90 4.71 10.79 16.91
CA GLU A 90 5.36 9.66 17.56
C GLU A 90 6.39 9.02 16.63
N ASP A 91 7.47 8.44 17.18
CA ASP A 91 8.43 7.63 16.41
C ASP A 91 7.92 6.17 16.24
N ILE A 92 6.61 6.04 16.03
CA ILE A 92 5.91 4.77 15.82
C ILE A 92 5.43 4.72 14.37
N TYR A 93 5.61 3.55 13.74
CA TYR A 93 5.26 3.35 12.34
C TYR A 93 4.39 2.11 12.16
N TRP A 94 3.39 2.23 11.28
CA TRP A 94 2.71 1.06 10.72
C TRP A 94 3.54 0.48 9.58
N ILE A 95 3.86 -0.80 9.65
CA ILE A 95 4.66 -1.48 8.62
C ILE A 95 3.74 -2.17 7.61
N VAL A 96 3.77 -1.70 6.37
CA VAL A 96 3.02 -2.27 5.25
C VAL A 96 3.94 -3.23 4.50
N ARG A 97 3.67 -4.53 4.64
CA ARG A 97 4.53 -5.56 4.06
C ARG A 97 4.46 -5.56 2.54
N ALA A 98 5.60 -5.70 1.88
CA ALA A 98 5.66 -5.68 0.42
C ALA A 98 4.79 -6.77 -0.26
N GLY A 99 4.66 -7.94 0.38
CA GLY A 99 3.78 -9.01 -0.08
C GLY A 99 2.31 -8.56 -0.14
N ARG A 100 1.84 -7.80 0.87
CA ARG A 100 0.47 -7.26 0.89
C ARG A 100 0.26 -6.20 -0.18
N ILE A 101 1.24 -5.33 -0.40
CA ILE A 101 1.19 -4.33 -1.47
C ILE A 101 1.08 -5.05 -2.82
N SER A 102 1.87 -6.10 -3.02
CA SER A 102 1.87 -6.91 -4.25
C SER A 102 0.55 -7.66 -4.45
N GLU A 103 -0.04 -8.23 -3.40
CA GLU A 103 -1.37 -8.84 -3.44
C GLU A 103 -2.45 -7.83 -3.88
N VAL A 104 -2.42 -6.62 -3.32
CA VAL A 104 -3.37 -5.55 -3.69
C VAL A 104 -3.17 -5.13 -5.15
N LEU A 105 -1.92 -4.94 -5.60
CA LEU A 105 -1.61 -4.60 -6.98
C LEU A 105 -2.10 -5.68 -7.95
N ALA A 106 -1.78 -6.95 -7.70
CA ALA A 106 -2.20 -8.06 -8.56
C ALA A 106 -3.73 -8.20 -8.63
N ARG A 107 -4.44 -7.97 -7.52
CA ARG A 107 -5.89 -8.16 -7.42
C ARG A 107 -6.69 -6.97 -7.95
N HIS A 108 -6.26 -5.74 -7.64
CA HIS A 108 -7.06 -4.52 -7.88
C HIS A 108 -6.53 -3.67 -9.03
N TYR A 109 -5.28 -3.84 -9.44
CA TYR A 109 -4.62 -3.09 -10.51
C TYR A 109 -3.87 -4.05 -11.47
N PRO A 110 -4.55 -5.05 -12.06
CA PRO A 110 -3.90 -6.09 -12.85
C PRO A 110 -3.16 -5.58 -14.09
N LYS A 111 -3.58 -4.47 -14.73
CA LYS A 111 -2.86 -3.91 -15.89
C LYS A 111 -1.55 -3.29 -15.43
N PHE A 112 -1.61 -2.47 -14.38
CA PHE A 112 -0.42 -1.93 -13.74
C PHE A 112 0.55 -3.05 -13.31
N PHE A 113 0.02 -4.09 -12.67
CA PHE A 113 0.82 -5.23 -12.20
C PHE A 113 1.46 -6.01 -13.35
N ALA A 114 0.74 -6.23 -14.45
CA ALA A 114 1.27 -6.90 -15.64
C ALA A 114 2.36 -6.09 -16.36
N CYS A 115 2.30 -4.76 -16.33
CA CYS A 115 3.32 -3.89 -16.93
C CYS A 115 4.65 -3.89 -16.13
N ASN A 116 4.61 -4.29 -14.86
CA ASN A 116 5.76 -4.32 -13.95
C ASN A 116 6.34 -5.73 -13.75
N ARG A 117 5.93 -6.71 -14.57
CA ARG A 117 6.40 -8.09 -14.51
C ARG A 117 7.42 -8.37 -15.62
#